data_AF-A0A936IEM6-F1
#
_entry.id   AF-A0A936IEM6-F1
#
_cell.length_a   1.000
_cell.length_b   1.000
_cell.length_c   1.000
_cell.angle_alpha   90.00
_cell.angle_beta   90.00
_cell.angle_gamma   90.00
#
_symmetry.space_group_name_H-M   'P 1'
#
loop_
_entity.id
_entity.type
_entity.pdbx_description
1 polymer ?
#
loop_
_entity_poly.entity_id
_entity_poly.type
_entity_poly.pdbx_seq_one_letter_code
_entity_poly.pdbx_strand_id
1 'polypeptide(L)'
;MESKNKQKLSLKVQRVFSVEIRRKTVRDVERGKCTILQASNELGVSQGSIYKWINQYSLYLKQSKRMVVEDKSEAYRSKELENKLKEVEAMLGRKQMEIEFLNKMIEIANEEFKIDIKQSVKKDFRMVSNQQRNKT
;
A
#
# COMPACT_ATOMS: atom_id res chain seq x y z
N MET A 1 7.49 70.83 4.18
CA MET A 1 8.35 70.26 5.25
C MET A 1 7.75 68.93 5.64
N GLU A 2 8.35 67.82 5.19
CA GLU A 2 7.81 66.47 5.40
C GLU A 2 8.22 65.93 6.77
N SER A 3 7.23 65.69 7.62
CA SER A 3 7.41 65.08 8.94
C SER A 3 7.61 63.57 8.79
N LYS A 4 8.84 63.10 9.01
CA LYS A 4 9.19 61.67 8.97
C LYS A 4 8.48 60.91 10.09
N ASN A 5 7.62 59.97 9.69
CA ASN A 5 6.90 59.01 10.54
C ASN A 5 7.88 58.13 11.34
N LYS A 6 7.94 58.31 12.67
CA LYS A 6 8.76 57.51 13.58
C LYS A 6 8.08 56.16 13.82
N GLN A 7 8.50 55.13 13.08
CA GLN A 7 8.04 53.76 13.34
C GLN A 7 8.54 53.26 14.70
N LYS A 8 7.61 52.78 15.53
CA LYS A 8 7.85 52.23 16.87
C LYS A 8 8.58 50.88 16.71
N LEU A 9 9.88 50.84 16.96
CA LEU A 9 10.70 49.62 16.93
C LEU A 9 10.33 48.73 18.13
N SER A 10 9.33 47.85 17.98
CA SER A 10 9.07 46.81 18.97
C SER A 10 10.17 45.75 18.88
N LEU A 11 10.92 45.56 19.96
CA LEU A 11 11.90 44.47 20.07
C LEU A 11 11.16 43.13 19.95
N LYS A 12 11.33 42.46 18.81
CA LYS A 12 10.73 41.14 18.59
C LYS A 12 11.48 40.12 19.45
N VAL A 13 10.81 39.62 20.50
CA VAL A 13 11.36 38.57 21.35
C VAL A 13 11.63 37.34 20.49
N GLN A 14 12.90 36.96 20.39
CA GLN A 14 13.28 35.73 19.69
C GLN A 14 12.94 34.54 20.58
N ARG A 15 12.00 33.70 20.15
CA ARG A 15 11.71 32.43 20.82
C ARG A 15 12.86 31.47 20.54
N VAL A 16 13.59 31.09 21.58
CA VAL A 16 14.68 30.11 21.49
C VAL A 16 14.16 28.75 21.96
N PHE A 17 14.10 27.78 21.05
CA PHE A 17 13.76 26.41 21.41
C PHE A 17 14.98 25.68 21.95
N SER A 18 14.79 24.87 22.99
CA SER A 18 15.81 23.96 23.49
C SER A 18 16.22 22.96 22.41
N VAL A 19 17.46 22.45 22.52
CA VAL A 19 17.99 21.46 21.57
C VAL A 19 17.15 20.17 21.56
N GLU A 20 16.60 19.79 22.71
CA GLU A 20 15.74 18.61 22.85
C GLU A 20 14.45 18.74 22.05
N ILE A 21 13.79 19.90 22.12
CA ILE A 21 12.58 20.16 21.34
C ILE A 21 12.89 20.07 19.85
N ARG A 22 13.97 20.72 19.39
CA ARG A 22 14.40 20.67 17.99
C ARG A 22 14.66 19.23 17.53
N ARG A 23 15.37 18.43 18.33
CA ARG A 23 15.63 17.00 18.04
C ARG A 23 14.36 16.17 18.05
N LYS A 24 13.43 16.42 18.97
CA LYS A 24 12.14 15.72 19.02
C LYS A 24 11.33 16.00 17.75
N THR A 25 11.21 17.26 17.36
CA THR A 25 10.52 17.65 16.11
C THR A 25 11.13 17.00 14.89
N VAL A 26 12.46 16.98 14.77
CA VAL A 26 13.14 16.31 13.65
C VAL A 26 12.83 14.81 13.63
N ARG A 27 12.85 14.12 14.78
CA ARG A 27 12.49 12.70 14.86
C ARG A 27 11.04 12.42 14.47
N ASP A 28 10.11 13.28 14.88
CA ASP A 28 8.69 13.10 14.56
C ASP A 28 8.42 13.36 13.06
N VAL A 29 9.15 14.30 12.44
CA VAL A 29 9.13 14.51 10.98
C VAL A 29 9.76 13.33 10.23
N GLU A 30 10.92 12.83 10.67
CA GLU A 30 11.60 11.68 10.04
C GLU A 30 10.78 10.39 10.11
N ARG A 31 9.99 10.20 11.17
CA ARG A 31 9.08 9.06 11.34
C ARG A 31 7.75 9.23 10.59
N GLY A 32 7.54 10.35 9.89
CA GLY A 32 6.31 10.64 9.17
C GLY A 32 5.09 10.91 10.08
N LYS A 33 5.31 11.20 11.38
CA LYS A 33 4.21 11.49 12.31
C LYS A 33 3.59 12.87 12.11
N CYS A 34 4.38 13.81 11.58
CA CYS A 34 3.94 15.17 11.26
C CYS A 34 4.63 15.67 10.00
N THR A 35 3.92 16.47 9.20
CA THR A 35 4.51 17.15 8.05
C THR A 35 5.25 18.41 8.50
N ILE A 36 6.23 18.86 7.73
CA ILE A 36 7.00 20.10 7.97
C ILE A 36 6.07 21.32 8.18
N LEU A 37 4.98 21.40 7.41
CA LEU A 37 3.97 22.46 7.54
C LEU A 37 3.23 22.39 8.89
N GLN A 38 2.86 21.18 9.34
CA GLN A 38 2.18 20.99 10.61
C GLN A 38 3.09 21.35 11.78
N ALA A 39 4.35 20.89 11.76
CA ALA A 39 5.34 21.24 12.77
C ALA A 39 5.64 22.75 12.81
N SER A 40 5.61 23.42 11.66
CA SER A 40 5.77 24.88 11.53
C SER A 40 4.65 25.63 12.22
N ASN A 41 3.41 25.19 12.00
CA ASN A 41 2.22 25.78 12.60
C ASN A 41 2.16 25.52 14.11
N GLU A 42 2.44 24.28 14.54
CA GLU A 42 2.38 23.87 15.95
C GLU A 42 3.39 24.63 16.82
N LEU A 43 4.63 24.76 16.35
CA LEU A 43 5.69 25.46 17.08
C LEU A 43 5.71 26.97 16.79
N GLY A 44 4.92 27.46 15.84
CA GLY A 44 4.93 28.85 15.39
C GLY A 44 6.29 29.29 14.84
N VAL A 45 7.02 28.37 14.19
CA VAL A 45 8.33 28.62 13.57
C VAL A 45 8.21 28.60 12.06
N SER A 46 9.14 29.26 11.36
CA SER A 46 9.18 29.17 9.90
C SER A 46 9.56 27.74 9.45
N GLN A 47 9.02 27.30 8.31
CA GLN A 47 9.41 26.04 7.69
C GLN A 47 10.93 25.98 7.44
N GLY A 48 11.55 27.11 7.08
CA GLY A 48 13.00 27.22 6.90
C GLY A 48 13.81 26.92 8.17
N SER A 49 13.29 27.28 9.35
CA SER A 49 13.91 26.91 10.64
C SER A 49 13.87 25.40 10.86
N ILE A 50 12.78 24.75 10.49
CA ILE A 50 12.62 23.29 10.58
C ILE A 50 13.57 22.60 9.61
N TYR A 51 13.68 23.05 8.36
CA TYR A 51 14.68 22.52 7.42
C TYR A 51 16.11 22.66 7.94
N LYS A 52 16.46 23.78 8.58
CA LYS A 52 17.77 23.95 9.23
C LYS A 52 17.97 22.95 10.37
N TRP A 53 16.96 22.70 11.19
CA TRP A 53 17.03 21.71 12.26
C TRP A 53 17.16 20.29 11.73
N ILE A 54 16.42 19.94 10.67
CA ILE A 54 16.56 18.66 9.98
C ILE A 54 18.00 18.52 9.49
N ASN A 55 18.56 19.55 8.86
CA ASN A 55 19.96 19.48 8.41
C ASN A 55 20.98 19.33 9.56
N GLN A 56 20.74 20.01 10.69
CA GLN A 56 21.65 20.00 11.83
C GLN A 56 21.54 18.74 12.70
N TYR A 57 20.35 18.18 12.86
CA TYR A 57 20.05 17.11 13.82
C TYR A 57 19.59 15.80 13.19
N SER A 58 19.31 15.77 11.89
CA SER A 58 19.04 14.50 11.20
C SER A 58 20.29 13.64 11.25
N LEU A 59 20.13 12.42 11.77
CA LEU A 59 21.19 11.42 11.79
C LEU A 59 21.58 11.00 10.36
N TYR A 60 20.65 11.14 9.41
CA TYR A 60 20.76 10.63 8.05
C TYR A 60 21.31 11.65 7.04
N LEU A 61 21.30 12.97 7.33
CA LEU A 61 21.74 13.97 6.35
C LEU A 61 23.25 14.20 6.32
N LYS A 62 23.98 13.93 7.40
CA LYS A 62 25.46 13.93 7.39
C LYS A 62 26.07 12.77 6.61
N GLN A 63 25.32 11.69 6.44
CA GLN A 63 25.69 10.62 5.54
C GLN A 63 25.01 10.93 4.22
N SER A 64 25.78 11.35 3.22
CA SER A 64 25.37 11.36 1.82
C SER A 64 24.75 10.01 1.42
N LYS A 65 23.48 9.84 1.73
CA LYS A 65 22.66 8.75 1.25
C LYS A 65 21.41 9.44 0.78
N ARG A 66 21.37 9.70 -0.52
CA ARG A 66 20.14 9.84 -1.29
C ARG A 66 19.22 8.73 -0.76
N MET A 67 18.31 9.06 0.17
CA MET A 67 17.30 8.12 0.60
C MET A 67 16.33 8.07 -0.56
N VAL A 68 16.69 7.24 -1.54
CA VAL A 68 15.79 6.77 -2.56
C VAL A 68 14.68 6.07 -1.77
N VAL A 69 13.56 6.78 -1.60
CA VAL A 69 12.34 6.26 -0.97
C VAL A 69 11.70 5.18 -1.86
N GLU A 70 12.26 4.93 -3.05
CA GLU A 70 11.75 3.99 -4.04
C GLU A 70 11.96 2.51 -3.66
N ASP A 71 13.00 2.15 -2.90
CA ASP A 71 13.30 0.72 -2.68
C ASP A 71 12.46 0.02 -1.60
N LYS A 72 12.02 0.74 -0.55
CA LYS A 72 11.25 0.11 0.55
C LYS A 72 9.79 -0.16 0.15
N SER A 73 9.21 0.73 -0.65
CA SER A 73 7.82 0.58 -1.13
C SER A 73 7.73 -0.50 -2.20
N GLU A 74 8.71 -0.59 -3.09
CA GLU A 74 8.72 -1.63 -4.13
C GLU A 74 9.00 -3.00 -3.54
N ALA A 75 10.00 -3.15 -2.67
CA ALA A 75 10.26 -4.44 -2.01
C ALA A 75 9.07 -4.96 -1.19
N TYR A 76 8.32 -4.06 -0.53
CA TYR A 76 7.11 -4.44 0.20
C TYR A 76 5.99 -4.89 -0.75
N ARG A 77 5.74 -4.13 -1.83
CA ARG A 77 4.75 -4.50 -2.85
C ARG A 77 5.11 -5.81 -3.54
N SER A 78 6.37 -6.01 -3.91
CA SER A 78 6.84 -7.26 -4.51
C SER A 78 6.62 -8.44 -3.58
N LYS A 79 6.93 -8.29 -2.28
CA LYS A 79 6.69 -9.35 -1.29
C LYS A 79 5.21 -9.65 -1.06
N GLU A 80 4.36 -8.62 -1.05
CA GLU A 80 2.91 -8.81 -0.95
C GLU A 80 2.35 -9.52 -2.18
N LEU A 81 2.83 -9.15 -3.37
CA LEU A 81 2.45 -9.79 -4.63
C LEU A 81 2.92 -11.25 -4.69
N GLU A 82 4.15 -11.55 -4.26
CA GLU A 82 4.67 -12.93 -4.15
C GLU A 82 3.83 -13.78 -3.20
N ASN A 83 3.42 -13.23 -2.05
CA ASN A 83 2.57 -13.94 -1.10
C ASN A 83 1.20 -14.26 -1.71
N LYS A 84 0.58 -13.30 -2.40
CA LYS A 84 -0.70 -13.51 -3.10
C LYS A 84 -0.55 -14.52 -4.23
N LEU A 85 0.55 -14.47 -4.98
CA LEU A 85 0.84 -15.43 -6.05
C LEU A 85 0.91 -16.84 -5.48
N LYS A 86 1.67 -17.04 -4.39
CA LYS A 86 1.80 -18.33 -3.72
C LYS A 86 0.46 -18.87 -3.21
N GLU A 87 -0.38 -18.00 -2.65
CA GLU A 87 -1.72 -18.37 -2.19
C GLU A 87 -2.61 -18.83 -3.34
N VAL A 88 -2.62 -18.06 -4.44
CA VAL A 88 -3.39 -18.39 -5.64
C VAL A 88 -2.89 -19.67 -6.29
N GLU A 89 -1.58 -19.86 -6.42
CA GLU A 89 -0.97 -21.10 -6.95
C GLU A 89 -1.37 -22.32 -6.10
N ALA A 90 -1.37 -22.20 -4.78
CA ALA A 90 -1.81 -23.28 -3.89
C ALA A 90 -3.30 -23.59 -4.05
N MET A 91 -4.16 -22.58 -4.17
CA MET A 91 -5.59 -22.77 -4.43
C MET A 91 -5.84 -23.42 -5.78
N LEU A 92 -5.12 -22.97 -6.82
CA LEU A 92 -5.20 -23.53 -8.17
C LEU A 92 -4.79 -25.01 -8.18
N GLY A 93 -3.69 -25.36 -7.51
CA GLY A 93 -3.24 -26.76 -7.39
C GLY A 93 -4.27 -27.67 -6.71
N ARG A 94 -4.93 -27.20 -5.64
CA ARG A 94 -6.02 -27.96 -4.99
C ARG A 94 -7.18 -28.21 -5.94
N LYS A 95 -7.61 -27.18 -6.68
CA LYS A 95 -8.68 -27.30 -7.67
C LYS A 95 -8.29 -28.22 -8.82
N GLN A 96 -7.04 -28.17 -9.27
CA GLN A 96 -6.56 -29.03 -10.35
C GLN A 96 -6.58 -30.51 -9.94
N MET A 97 -6.13 -30.84 -8.72
CA MET A 97 -6.23 -32.21 -8.19
C MET A 97 -7.67 -32.71 -8.09
N GLU A 98 -8.60 -31.85 -7.64
CA GLU A 98 -10.01 -32.20 -7.57
C GLU A 98 -10.60 -32.49 -8.96
N ILE A 99 -10.27 -31.66 -9.96
CA ILE A 99 -10.68 -31.86 -11.35
C ILE A 99 -10.11 -33.16 -11.91
N GLU A 100 -8.84 -33.45 -11.66
CA GLU A 100 -8.17 -34.68 -12.11
C GLU A 100 -8.81 -35.91 -11.48
N PHE A 101 -9.07 -35.88 -10.17
CA PHE A 101 -9.77 -36.94 -9.46
C PHE A 101 -11.16 -37.20 -10.06
N LEU A 102 -11.98 -36.15 -10.21
CA LEU A 102 -13.32 -36.27 -10.80
C LEU A 102 -13.27 -36.80 -12.23
N ASN A 103 -12.32 -36.34 -13.05
CA ASN A 103 -12.14 -36.86 -14.40
C ASN A 103 -11.77 -38.34 -14.40
N LYS A 104 -10.89 -38.78 -13.49
CA LYS A 104 -10.50 -40.19 -13.39
C LYS A 104 -11.65 -41.07 -12.93
N MET A 105 -12.47 -40.58 -11.98
CA MET A 105 -13.70 -41.27 -11.55
C MET A 105 -14.68 -41.42 -12.71
N ILE A 106 -14.85 -40.39 -13.55
CA ILE A 106 -15.69 -40.46 -14.74
C ILE A 106 -15.12 -41.45 -15.76
N GLU A 107 -13.80 -41.48 -15.95
CA GLU A 107 -13.14 -42.41 -16.87
C GLU A 107 -13.39 -43.87 -16.45
N ILE A 108 -13.18 -44.20 -15.18
CA ILE A 108 -13.45 -45.54 -14.62
C ILE A 108 -14.93 -45.91 -14.77
N ALA A 109 -15.84 -44.98 -14.44
CA ALA A 109 -17.27 -45.22 -14.58
C ALA A 109 -17.68 -45.41 -16.05
N ASN A 110 -17.09 -44.67 -16.99
CA ASN A 110 -17.33 -44.86 -18.42
C ASN A 110 -16.83 -46.24 -18.89
N GLU A 111 -15.67 -46.70 -18.42
CA GLU A 111 -15.13 -48.03 -18.73
C GLU A 111 -16.01 -49.15 -18.18
N GLU A 112 -16.46 -49.05 -16.93
CA GLU A 112 -17.22 -50.09 -16.24
C GLU A 112 -18.68 -50.17 -16.74
N PHE A 113 -19.32 -49.02 -16.97
CA PHE A 113 -20.73 -48.98 -17.36
C PHE A 113 -20.96 -48.85 -18.87
N LYS A 114 -19.91 -48.63 -19.68
CA LYS A 114 -20.00 -48.35 -21.14
C LYS A 114 -20.97 -47.23 -21.51
N ILE A 115 -21.26 -46.33 -20.58
CA ILE A 115 -22.11 -45.16 -20.76
C ILE A 115 -21.20 -43.95 -20.74
N ASP A 116 -21.27 -43.08 -21.75
CA ASP A 116 -20.49 -41.84 -21.76
C ASP A 116 -21.20 -40.76 -20.93
N ILE A 117 -20.88 -40.71 -19.64
CA ILE A 117 -21.57 -39.88 -18.64
C ILE A 117 -21.43 -38.38 -18.97
N LYS A 118 -20.32 -37.95 -19.59
CA LYS A 118 -20.14 -36.54 -20.00
C LYS A 118 -21.14 -36.14 -21.09
N GLN A 119 -21.50 -37.07 -21.96
CA GLN A 119 -22.40 -36.82 -23.08
C GLN A 119 -23.87 -36.86 -22.67
N SER A 120 -24.25 -37.75 -21.75
CA SER A 120 -25.61 -37.79 -21.18
C SER A 120 -25.92 -36.50 -20.43
N VAL A 121 -25.03 -36.06 -19.52
CA VAL A 121 -25.21 -34.83 -18.74
C VAL A 121 -25.31 -33.59 -19.64
N LYS A 122 -24.49 -33.49 -20.70
CA LYS A 122 -24.60 -32.40 -21.68
C LYS A 122 -25.95 -32.38 -22.41
N LYS A 123 -26.50 -33.55 -22.75
CA LYS A 123 -27.80 -33.67 -23.42
C LYS A 123 -28.93 -33.21 -22.50
N ASP A 124 -28.88 -33.59 -21.23
CA ASP A 124 -29.87 -33.21 -20.22
C ASP A 124 -29.84 -31.70 -19.94
N PHE A 125 -28.65 -31.11 -19.84
CA PHE A 125 -28.49 -29.66 -19.68
C PHE A 125 -29.08 -28.86 -20.87
N ARG A 126 -28.91 -29.37 -22.10
CA ARG A 126 -29.52 -28.79 -23.30
C ARG A 126 -31.04 -28.89 -23.28
N MET A 127 -31.59 -30.01 -22.79
CA MET A 127 -33.05 -30.16 -22.65
C MET A 127 -33.63 -29.18 -21.63
N VAL A 128 -33.03 -29.04 -20.44
CA VAL A 128 -33.52 -28.12 -19.41
C VAL A 128 -33.48 -26.65 -19.87
N SER A 129 -32.39 -26.23 -20.53
CA SER A 129 -32.25 -24.85 -21.04
C SER A 129 -33.17 -24.53 -22.22
N ASN A 130 -33.56 -25.51 -23.04
CA ASN A 130 -34.55 -25.32 -24.10
C ASN A 130 -35.97 -25.26 -23.52
N GLN A 131 -36.25 -26.01 -22.46
CA GLN A 131 -37.56 -26.04 -21.81
C GLN A 131 -37.89 -24.75 -21.02
N GLN A 132 -36.85 -24.02 -20.59
CA GLN A 132 -36.99 -22.68 -20.01
C GLN A 132 -37.23 -21.59 -21.07
N ARG A 133 -36.58 -21.71 -22.24
CA ARG A 133 -36.76 -20.77 -23.36
C ARG A 133 -38.15 -20.86 -24.01
N ASN A 134 -38.76 -22.04 -24.03
CA ASN A 134 -40.11 -22.23 -24.60
C ASN A 134 -41.26 -21.88 -23.62
N LYS A 135 -40.94 -21.42 -22.40
CA LYS A 135 -41.91 -21.01 -21.38
C LYS A 135 -42.00 -19.48 -21.19
N THR A 136 -41.27 -18.71 -22.01
CA THR A 136 -41.34 -17.24 -22.09
C THR A 136 -41.90 -16.86 -23.45
#